data_AF-A0A5S9MEX4-F1
#
_entry.id   AF-A0A5S9MEX4-F1
#
_cell.length_a   1.000
_cell.length_b   1.000
_cell.length_c   1.000
_cell.angle_alpha   90.00
_cell.angle_beta   90.00
_cell.angle_gamma   90.00
#
_symmetry.space_group_name_H-M   'P 1'
#
loop_
_entity.id
_entity.type
_entity.pdbx_description
1 polymer ?
#
loop_
_entity_poly.entity_id
_entity_poly.type
_entity_poly.pdbx_seq_one_letter_code
_entity_poly.pdbx_strand_id
1 'polypeptide(L)' 'MVKSTMETNIEGFYAAGDICTYEGKVKLIASGFGEAPTAVNNAKAYMDPKARVQPLHSTSLFENK' A
#
# COMPACT_ATOMS: atom_id res chain seq x y z
N MET A 1 11.53 9.20 2.14
CA MET A 1 10.73 8.99 3.37
C MET A 1 9.27 8.85 2.99
N VAL A 2 8.50 8.06 3.74
CA VAL A 2 7.05 7.87 3.50
C VAL A 2 6.26 8.00 4.80
N LYS A 3 4.97 8.35 4.68
CA LYS A 3 3.99 8.29 5.77
C LYS A 3 3.58 6.83 6.03
N SER A 4 2.80 6.56 7.08
CA SER A 4 2.27 5.22 7.37
C SER A 4 1.35 4.66 6.26
N THR A 5 0.79 5.53 5.42
CA THR A 5 0.03 5.17 4.20
C THR A 5 0.91 4.81 3.00
N MET A 6 2.23 4.81 3.16
CA MET A 6 3.25 4.67 2.12
C MET A 6 3.32 5.82 1.10
N GLU A 7 2.59 6.91 1.33
CA GLU A 7 2.66 8.13 0.51
C GLU A 7 3.95 8.91 0.80
N THR A 8 4.54 9.48 -0.25
CA THR A 8 5.71 10.37 -0.13
C THR A 8 5.29 11.80 0.23
N ASN A 9 6.20 12.76 0.09
CA ASN A 9 5.89 14.18 0.19
C ASN A 9 5.18 14.74 -1.06
N ILE A 10 5.15 13.99 -2.16
CA ILE A 10 4.38 14.32 -3.36
C ILE A 10 3.05 13.58 -3.28
N GLU A 11 1.95 14.34 -3.27
CA GLU A 11 0.60 13.79 -3.21
C GLU A 11 0.33 12.84 -4.38
N GLY A 12 -0.25 11.67 -4.08
CA GLY A 12 -0.50 10.63 -5.08
C GLY A 12 0.74 9.83 -5.52
N PHE A 13 1.93 10.14 -5.00
CA PHE A 13 3.15 9.37 -5.24
C PHE A 13 3.47 8.49 -4.03
N TYR A 14 3.53 7.17 -4.23
CA TYR A 14 3.74 6.17 -3.19
C TYR A 14 5.05 5.39 -3.39
N ALA A 15 5.62 4.88 -2.30
CA ALA A 15 6.82 4.04 -2.34
C ALA A 15 6.76 2.90 -1.32
N ALA A 16 7.28 1.73 -1.69
CA ALA A 16 7.31 0.54 -0.86
C ALA A 16 8.60 -0.27 -1.10
N GLY A 17 8.99 -1.12 -0.16
CA GLY A 17 10.20 -1.94 -0.26
C GLY A 17 11.47 -1.17 0.10
N ASP A 18 12.60 -1.62 -0.40
CA ASP A 18 13.92 -1.12 0.01
C ASP A 18 14.20 0.34 -0.36
N ILE A 19 13.41 0.91 -1.27
CA ILE A 19 13.49 2.31 -1.69
C ILE A 19 12.83 3.26 -0.68
N CYS A 20 11.88 2.78 0.13
CA CYS A 20 11.21 3.60 1.13
C CYS A 20 11.96 3.57 2.47
N THR A 21 11.71 4.57 3.32
CA THR A 21 12.27 4.64 4.67
C THR A 21 11.33 5.40 5.59
N TYR A 22 11.30 4.99 6.85
CA TYR A 22 10.53 5.52 7.96
C TYR A 22 11.14 4.94 9.26
N GLU A 23 10.76 5.48 10.41
CA GLU A 23 11.28 5.02 11.70
C GLU A 23 11.00 3.52 11.90
N GLY A 24 12.05 2.73 12.18
CA GLY A 24 11.95 1.28 12.36
C GLY A 24 11.91 0.45 11.07
N LYS A 25 12.08 1.04 9.87
CA LYS A 25 12.13 0.27 8.62
C LYS A 25 13.29 -0.72 8.60
N VAL A 26 12.97 -1.98 8.30
CA VAL A 26 13.95 -3.05 8.01
C VAL A 26 13.84 -3.44 6.53
N LYS A 27 14.98 -3.57 5.84
CA LYS A 27 15.05 -3.92 4.42
C LYS A 27 14.96 -5.44 4.23
N LEU A 28 13.73 -5.94 4.27
CA LEU A 28 13.40 -7.36 4.11
C LEU A 28 12.27 -7.52 3.09
N ILE A 29 12.28 -8.66 2.40
CA ILE A 29 11.20 -9.08 1.50
C ILE A 29 9.84 -9.05 2.22
N ALA A 30 9.79 -9.58 3.44
CA ALA A 30 8.56 -9.61 4.25
C ALA A 30 8.02 -8.20 4.57
N SER A 31 8.91 -7.24 4.87
CA SER A 31 8.52 -5.84 5.11
C SER A 31 7.93 -5.23 3.83
N GLY A 32 8.62 -5.42 2.70
CA GLY A 32 8.14 -4.97 1.38
C GLY A 32 6.76 -5.53 1.02
N PHE A 33 6.48 -6.80 1.36
CA PHE A 33 5.16 -7.40 1.14
C PHE A 33 4.05 -6.86 2.05
N GLY A 34 4.37 -6.29 3.21
CA GLY A 34 3.39 -5.54 4.01
C GLY A 34 3.16 -4.11 3.50
N GLU A 35 4.21 -3.47 2.99
CA GLU A 35 4.17 -2.10 2.49
C GLU A 35 3.46 -2.00 1.13
N ALA A 36 3.70 -2.94 0.23
CA ALA A 36 3.13 -2.94 -1.12
C ALA A 36 1.58 -2.88 -1.14
N PRO A 37 0.83 -3.75 -0.44
CA PRO A 37 -0.63 -3.65 -0.40
C PRO A 37 -1.10 -2.36 0.27
N THR A 38 -0.36 -1.85 1.26
CA THR A 38 -0.67 -0.56 1.89
C THR A 38 -0.58 0.58 0.88
N ALA A 39 0.52 0.64 0.10
CA ALA A 39 0.70 1.63 -0.96
C ALA A 39 -0.38 1.52 -2.05
N VAL A 40 -0.63 0.31 -2.57
CA VAL A 40 -1.61 0.09 -3.66
C VAL A 40 -3.03 0.46 -3.23
N ASN A 41 -3.45 0.06 -2.03
CA ASN A 41 -4.80 0.36 -1.55
C ASN A 41 -5.02 1.85 -1.29
N ASN A 42 -4.02 2.56 -0.76
CA ASN A 42 -4.10 4.02 -0.59
C ASN A 42 -4.07 4.73 -1.95
N ALA A 43 -3.22 4.30 -2.88
CA ALA A 43 -3.20 4.83 -4.24
C ALA A 43 -4.53 4.64 -4.96
N LYS A 44 -5.19 3.47 -4.79
CA LYS A 44 -6.51 3.22 -5.37
C LYS A 44 -7.56 4.16 -4.81
N ALA A 45 -7.60 4.38 -3.50
CA ALA A 45 -8.54 5.33 -2.87
C ALA A 45 -8.26 6.78 -3.29
N TYR A 46 -6.99 7.14 -3.52
CA TYR A 46 -6.62 8.44 -4.07
C TYR A 46 -7.13 8.64 -5.51
N MET A 47 -6.95 7.64 -6.38
CA MET A 47 -7.41 7.69 -7.78
C MET A 47 -8.94 7.62 -7.92
N ASP A 48 -9.61 6.92 -7.01
CA ASP A 48 -11.04 6.67 -7.03
C ASP A 48 -11.63 6.94 -5.64
N PRO A 49 -12.17 8.15 -5.38
CA PRO A 49 -12.69 8.54 -4.08
C PRO A 49 -13.87 7.68 -3.58
N LYS A 50 -14.49 6.89 -4.45
CA LYS A 50 -15.57 5.95 -4.08
C LYS A 50 -15.01 4.60 -3.61
N ALA A 51 -13.75 4.31 -3.90
CA ALA A 51 -13.09 3.09 -3.46
C ALA A 51 -12.69 3.19 -1.98
N ARG A 52 -12.87 2.10 -1.24
CA ARG A 52 -12.39 2.00 0.15
C ARG A 52 -10.93 1.56 0.14
N VAL A 53 -10.14 2.09 1.08
CA VAL A 53 -8.75 1.64 1.31
C VAL A 53 -8.72 0.17 1.75
N GLN A 54 -9.68 -0.27 2.55
CA GLN A 54 -9.76 -1.68 2.93
C GLN A 54 -10.26 -2.53 1.76
N PRO A 55 -9.47 -3.49 1.25
CA PRO A 55 -9.92 -4.39 0.21
C PRO A 55 -10.89 -5.42 0.78
N LEU A 56 -11.68 -6.03 -0.10
CA LEU A 56 -12.49 -7.21 0.23
C LEU A 56 -11.60 -8.43 0.53
N HIS A 57 -12.15 -9.41 1.24
CA HIS A 57 -11.46 -10.67 1.51
C HIS A 57 -11.17 -11.41 0.20
N SER A 58 -9.89 -11.65 -0.09
CA SER A 58 -9.45 -12.22 -1.36
C SER A 58 -10.01 -13.61 -1.63
N THR A 59 -10.27 -14.40 -0.59
CA THR A 59 -10.89 -15.73 -0.68
C THR A 59 -12.26 -15.69 -1.34
N SER A 60 -13.06 -14.66 -1.07
CA SER A 60 -14.42 -14.52 -1.61
C SER A 60 -14.47 -13.79 -2.95
N LEU A 61 -13.36 -13.21 -3.41
CA LEU A 61 -13.31 -12.48 -4.69
C LEU A 61 -13.33 -13.40 -5.92
N PHE A 62 -12.94 -14.67 -5.77
CA PHE A 62 -12.74 -15.60 -6.88
C PHE A 62 -13.63 -16.84 -6.82
N GLU A 63 -14.57 -16.93 -5.88
CA GLU A 63 -15.45 -18.10 -5.67
C GLU A 63 -16.40 -18.42 -6.85
N ASN A 64 -16.54 -17.53 -7.83
CA ASN A 64 -17.39 -17.72 -9.02
C ASN A 64 -16.59 -17.72 -10.35
N LYS A 65 -15.34 -18.19 -10.33
CA LYS A 65 -14.57 -18.47 -11.56
C LYS A 65 -14.56 -19.95 -11.90
#